data_AF-A0A8T2B2C4-F1
#
_entry.id   AF-A0A8T2B2C4-F1
#
_cell.length_a   1.000
_cell.length_b   1.000
_cell.length_c   1.000
_cell.angle_alpha   90.00
_cell.angle_beta   90.00
_cell.angle_gamma   90.00
#
_symmetry.space_group_name_H-M   'P 1'
#
loop_
_entity.id
_entity.type
_entity.pdbx_description
1 polymer ?
#
loop_
_entity_poly.entity_id
_entity_poly.type
_entity_poly.pdbx_seq_one_letter_code
_entity_poly.pdbx_strand_id
1 'polypeptide(L)'
;MIAAGAKSLLGLSIASPKGLSDNNSMSNSRSVVVVRASVSMDGSQTLSHNKNGSIPELKSINGHTGQKQGPLSTVGNSTNIKWHECPVEKVDRQRLLDQKGCVIWVTGLSGSGKSTLACALNQMLYQKGKLCYILDGDNVRHGLNRDLSFKAEDRAENIRRVGEVAKLFADAGIICIASLISPYRTDRDACRNLLPEGDFVEVFMDVPLEVCEARDPKGLYKLARAGKIKGGVE
;
A
#
# COMPACT_ATOMS: atom_id res chain seq x y z
N MET A 1 1.49 -5.03 -24.26
CA MET A 1 2.57 -4.03 -24.09
C MET A 1 2.62 -3.36 -22.70
N ILE A 2 1.86 -3.82 -21.69
CA ILE A 2 1.70 -3.12 -20.39
C ILE A 2 2.48 -3.80 -19.23
N ALA A 3 2.97 -5.03 -19.41
CA ALA A 3 3.73 -5.76 -18.38
C ALA A 3 5.24 -5.42 -18.30
N ALA A 4 5.73 -4.46 -19.10
CA ALA A 4 7.14 -4.07 -19.12
C ALA A 4 7.47 -2.95 -18.11
N GLY A 5 6.49 -2.12 -17.74
CA GLY A 5 6.72 -0.93 -16.89
C GLY A 5 6.97 -1.21 -15.41
N ALA A 6 6.44 -2.32 -14.87
CA ALA A 6 6.69 -2.72 -13.48
C ALA A 6 7.98 -3.55 -13.31
N LYS A 7 8.56 -4.05 -14.41
CA LYS A 7 9.74 -4.92 -14.38
C LYS A 7 11.05 -4.18 -14.10
N SER A 8 11.16 -2.88 -14.39
CA SER A 8 12.45 -2.16 -14.24
C SER A 8 12.65 -1.49 -12.87
N LEU A 9 11.63 -1.45 -12.01
CA LEU A 9 11.71 -0.74 -10.72
C LEU A 9 12.42 -1.51 -9.60
N LEU A 10 12.59 -2.84 -9.72
CA LEU A 10 13.03 -3.68 -8.59
C LEU A 10 14.25 -4.58 -8.84
N GLY A 11 14.75 -4.76 -10.07
CA GLY A 11 15.92 -5.61 -10.31
C GLY A 11 15.78 -7.08 -9.83
N LEU A 12 14.56 -7.57 -9.65
CA LEU A 12 14.27 -8.92 -9.16
C LEU A 12 14.09 -9.89 -10.34
N SER A 13 14.90 -10.95 -10.38
CA SER A 13 14.73 -12.07 -11.30
C SER A 13 13.57 -12.95 -10.83
N ILE A 14 12.59 -13.19 -11.71
CA ILE A 14 11.47 -14.11 -11.47
C ILE A 14 11.80 -15.42 -12.18
N ALA A 15 12.00 -16.51 -11.43
CA ALA A 15 12.06 -17.86 -12.00
C ALA A 15 10.65 -18.31 -12.41
N SER A 16 10.48 -18.74 -13.67
CA SER A 16 9.23 -19.32 -14.16
C SER A 16 9.05 -20.76 -13.65
N PRO A 17 7.85 -21.18 -13.21
CA PRO A 17 7.59 -22.58 -12.94
C PRO A 17 7.46 -23.34 -14.28
N LYS A 18 8.24 -24.41 -14.44
CA LYS A 18 8.05 -25.38 -15.51
C LYS A 18 6.83 -26.26 -15.20
N GLY A 19 5.91 -26.29 -16.16
CA GLY A 19 5.05 -27.44 -16.48
C GLY A 19 3.87 -27.71 -15.54
N LEU A 20 2.66 -27.45 -16.03
CA LEU A 20 1.55 -28.41 -15.98
C LEU A 20 0.58 -28.05 -17.13
N SER A 21 0.25 -29.06 -17.93
CA SER A 21 -0.55 -29.00 -19.15
C SER A 21 -2.05 -28.81 -18.90
N ASP A 22 -2.65 -27.96 -19.74
CA ASP A 22 -4.04 -27.84 -20.21
C ASP A 22 -5.18 -28.55 -19.46
N ASN A 23 -6.17 -27.77 -19.02
CA ASN A 23 -7.51 -27.82 -19.63
C ASN A 23 -8.42 -26.63 -19.25
N ASN A 24 -9.28 -26.32 -20.21
CA ASN A 24 -10.13 -25.15 -20.41
C ASN A 24 -11.15 -24.85 -19.29
N SER A 25 -11.06 -23.66 -18.67
CA SER A 25 -12.24 -22.92 -18.18
C SER A 25 -11.91 -21.42 -18.09
N MET A 26 -12.63 -20.61 -18.87
CA MET A 26 -12.60 -19.15 -18.77
C MET A 26 -13.01 -18.69 -17.37
N SER A 27 -12.04 -18.32 -16.54
CA SER A 27 -12.27 -17.48 -15.37
C SER A 27 -11.25 -16.34 -15.40
N ASN A 28 -11.74 -15.13 -15.10
CA ASN A 28 -11.05 -13.87 -15.24
C ASN A 28 -9.89 -13.77 -14.21
N SER A 29 -8.75 -14.40 -14.49
CA SER A 29 -7.58 -14.37 -13.60
C SER A 29 -6.83 -13.04 -13.69
N ARG A 30 -7.27 -12.07 -12.86
CA ARG A 30 -6.46 -10.89 -12.52
C ARG A 30 -5.14 -11.39 -11.89
N SER A 31 -4.02 -11.04 -12.51
CA SER A 31 -2.70 -11.53 -12.12
C SER A 31 -2.30 -11.03 -10.72
N VAL A 32 -2.34 -11.92 -9.73
CA VAL A 32 -1.73 -11.70 -8.42
C VAL A 32 -0.21 -11.84 -8.58
N VAL A 33 0.54 -10.77 -8.36
CA VAL A 33 2.00 -10.84 -8.28
C VAL A 33 2.38 -11.19 -6.85
N VAL A 34 2.53 -12.49 -6.56
CA VAL A 34 3.07 -12.95 -5.28
C VAL A 34 4.58 -12.76 -5.30
N VAL A 35 5.08 -11.71 -4.65
CA VAL A 35 6.52 -11.52 -4.44
C VAL A 35 6.91 -12.18 -3.12
N ARG A 36 7.67 -13.28 -3.19
CA ARG A 36 8.37 -13.86 -2.04
C ARG A 36 9.65 -13.07 -1.80
N ALA A 37 9.72 -12.32 -0.71
CA ALA A 37 10.90 -11.57 -0.34
C ALA A 37 11.74 -12.33 0.70
N SER A 38 13.03 -12.54 0.41
CA SER A 38 14.07 -12.92 1.38
C SER A 38 15.03 -11.73 1.53
N VAL A 39 15.31 -11.33 2.77
CA VAL A 39 16.18 -10.18 3.08
C VAL A 39 17.58 -10.69 3.43
N SER A 40 18.60 -10.18 2.73
CA SER A 40 20.01 -10.24 3.14
C SER A 40 20.50 -8.81 3.34
N MET A 41 21.16 -8.53 4.45
CA MET A 41 21.68 -7.22 4.82
C MET A 41 23.18 -7.16 4.52
N ASP A 42 23.62 -6.25 3.66
CA ASP A 42 25.00 -5.77 3.62
C ASP A 42 25.11 -4.34 3.08
N GLY A 43 25.83 -3.48 3.82
CA GLY A 43 26.85 -2.56 3.28
C GLY A 43 26.48 -1.21 2.66
N SER A 44 26.48 -0.15 3.49
CA SER A 44 27.15 1.17 3.34
C SER A 44 27.42 1.82 1.95
N GLN A 45 26.98 3.08 1.74
CA GLN A 45 27.83 4.31 1.68
C GLN A 45 27.11 5.59 1.15
N THR A 46 27.51 6.72 1.77
CA THR A 46 27.58 8.17 1.42
C THR A 46 26.56 8.89 0.52
N LEU A 47 26.05 10.01 1.05
CA LEU A 47 25.17 11.02 0.43
C LEU A 47 25.98 12.20 -0.15
N SER A 48 25.62 12.66 -1.36
CA SER A 48 25.98 14.01 -1.85
C SER A 48 24.71 14.80 -2.15
N HIS A 49 24.52 15.93 -1.48
CA HIS A 49 23.45 16.90 -1.73
C HIS A 49 23.83 17.82 -2.89
N ASN A 50 22.91 18.02 -3.84
CA ASN A 50 22.98 19.14 -4.76
C ASN A 50 21.73 20.01 -4.57
N LYS A 51 21.93 21.24 -4.09
CA LYS A 51 20.90 22.29 -4.06
C LYS A 51 20.99 23.04 -5.37
N ASN A 52 19.87 23.19 -6.08
CA ASN A 52 19.46 24.44 -6.74
C ASN A 52 18.13 24.22 -7.48
N GLY A 53 17.15 25.07 -7.22
CA GLY A 53 15.87 25.09 -7.93
C GLY A 53 15.10 26.35 -7.57
N SER A 54 15.26 27.38 -8.39
CA SER A 54 14.47 28.61 -8.40
C SER A 54 12.97 28.31 -8.54
N ILE A 55 12.14 29.01 -7.76
CA ILE A 55 10.68 28.93 -7.83
C ILE A 55 10.22 29.51 -9.18
N PRO A 56 9.48 28.77 -10.03
CA PRO A 56 8.89 29.33 -11.24
C PRO A 56 7.76 30.29 -10.87
N GLU A 57 7.73 31.44 -11.54
CA GLU A 57 6.76 32.52 -11.41
C GLU A 57 5.31 32.02 -11.54
N LEU A 58 4.46 32.35 -10.56
CA LEU A 58 3.02 32.05 -10.57
C LEU A 58 2.37 32.72 -11.79
N LYS A 59 2.00 31.94 -12.81
CA LYS A 59 1.14 32.45 -13.88
C LYS A 59 -0.20 32.87 -13.27
N SER A 60 -0.58 34.12 -13.52
CA SER A 60 -1.86 34.72 -13.15
C SER A 60 -3.00 33.70 -13.26
N ILE A 61 -3.58 33.34 -12.12
CA ILE A 61 -4.84 32.62 -12.04
C ILE A 61 -5.94 33.54 -12.55
N ASN A 62 -6.12 33.57 -13.88
CA ASN A 62 -7.31 34.16 -14.47
C ASN A 62 -8.51 33.42 -13.86
N GLY A 63 -9.37 34.20 -13.17
CA GLY A 63 -10.53 33.70 -12.44
C GLY A 63 -11.37 32.76 -13.30
N HIS A 64 -11.78 31.65 -12.70
CA HIS A 64 -12.66 30.68 -13.32
C HIS A 64 -14.03 31.30 -13.62
N THR A 65 -14.20 31.80 -14.84
CA THR A 65 -15.52 31.96 -15.44
C THR A 65 -16.11 30.58 -15.71
N GLY A 66 -16.99 30.12 -14.82
CA GLY A 66 -18.10 29.20 -15.11
C GLY A 66 -17.74 27.82 -15.66
N GLN A 67 -17.16 26.93 -14.85
CA GLN A 67 -17.31 25.50 -15.11
C GLN A 67 -18.68 25.03 -14.62
N LYS A 68 -19.49 24.47 -15.53
CA LYS A 68 -20.79 23.87 -15.23
C LYS A 68 -20.64 22.82 -14.14
N GLN A 69 -21.28 23.07 -13.01
CA GLN A 69 -21.23 22.22 -11.84
C GLN A 69 -22.00 20.91 -12.10
N GLY A 70 -21.33 19.76 -12.02
CA GLY A 70 -21.95 18.43 -12.09
C GLY A 70 -22.97 18.17 -10.95
N PRO A 71 -23.85 17.17 -11.10
CA PRO A 71 -24.94 16.90 -10.16
C PRO A 71 -24.43 16.45 -8.78
N LEU A 72 -25.25 16.67 -7.75
CA LEU A 72 -25.03 16.11 -6.41
C LEU A 72 -24.96 14.58 -6.48
N SER A 73 -24.07 14.01 -5.69
CA SER A 73 -23.82 12.57 -5.61
C SER A 73 -24.15 12.02 -4.22
N THR A 74 -24.47 10.73 -4.19
CA THR A 74 -24.66 9.94 -2.97
C THR A 74 -23.62 8.82 -2.98
N VAL A 75 -22.78 8.74 -1.96
CA VAL A 75 -21.75 7.70 -1.81
C VAL A 75 -21.89 7.07 -0.42
N GLY A 76 -22.28 5.79 -0.38
CA GLY A 76 -22.63 5.13 0.88
C GLY A 76 -23.74 5.88 1.61
N ASN A 77 -23.50 6.23 2.88
CA ASN A 77 -24.45 6.97 3.71
C ASN A 77 -24.39 8.50 3.51
N SER A 78 -23.39 9.01 2.78
CA SER A 78 -23.23 10.45 2.55
C SER A 78 -24.09 10.90 1.37
N THR A 79 -25.04 11.79 1.65
CA THR A 79 -25.93 12.42 0.65
C THR A 79 -25.53 13.88 0.43
N ASN A 80 -25.96 14.45 -0.70
CA ASN A 80 -25.74 15.86 -1.04
C ASN A 80 -24.25 16.26 -1.12
N ILE A 81 -23.38 15.34 -1.52
CA ILE A 81 -21.94 15.61 -1.66
C ILE A 81 -21.57 15.81 -3.13
N LYS A 82 -20.54 16.63 -3.35
CA LYS A 82 -20.02 16.91 -4.68
C LYS A 82 -18.49 16.85 -4.66
N TRP A 83 -17.92 16.21 -5.67
CA TRP A 83 -16.47 16.21 -5.84
C TRP A 83 -15.98 17.58 -6.28
N HIS A 84 -14.92 18.08 -5.65
CA HIS A 84 -14.27 19.32 -6.02
C HIS A 84 -13.06 18.99 -6.88
N GLU A 85 -13.14 19.30 -8.17
CA GLU A 85 -12.02 19.14 -9.09
C GLU A 85 -11.00 20.27 -8.86
N CYS A 86 -9.72 19.91 -8.92
CA CYS A 86 -8.58 20.81 -8.79
C CYS A 86 -7.78 20.79 -10.10
N PRO A 87 -7.28 21.92 -10.61
CA PRO A 87 -6.54 21.96 -11.87
C PRO A 87 -5.24 21.12 -11.91
N VAL A 88 -4.68 20.76 -10.75
CA VAL A 88 -3.49 19.92 -10.66
C VAL A 88 -3.89 18.45 -10.62
N GLU A 89 -3.52 17.70 -11.66
CA GLU A 89 -3.89 16.30 -11.80
C GLU A 89 -2.85 15.35 -11.19
N LYS A 90 -3.20 14.06 -11.05
CA LYS A 90 -2.29 12.99 -10.62
C LYS A 90 -1.03 12.95 -11.49
N VAL A 91 -1.18 13.11 -12.81
CA VAL A 91 -0.04 13.07 -13.75
C VAL A 91 0.93 14.21 -13.54
N ASP A 92 0.46 15.40 -13.12
CA ASP A 92 1.31 16.55 -12.84
C ASP A 92 2.10 16.34 -11.56
N ARG A 93 1.46 15.80 -10.51
CA ARG A 93 2.16 15.41 -9.27
C ARG A 93 3.23 14.36 -9.52
N GLN A 94 2.90 13.33 -10.31
CA GLN A 94 3.84 12.28 -10.70
C GLN A 94 5.00 12.82 -11.53
N ARG A 95 4.75 13.77 -12.44
CA ARG A 95 5.80 14.44 -13.23
C ARG A 95 6.72 15.26 -12.32
N LEU A 96 6.16 15.99 -11.35
CA LEU A 96 6.93 16.78 -10.38
C LEU A 96 7.84 15.89 -9.52
N LEU A 97 7.33 14.74 -9.07
CA LEU A 97 8.07 13.81 -8.22
C LEU A 97 8.97 12.84 -8.99
N ASP A 98 8.95 12.86 -10.33
CA ASP A 98 9.61 11.86 -11.19
C ASP A 98 9.31 10.41 -10.75
N GLN A 99 8.06 10.11 -10.42
CA GLN A 99 7.64 8.79 -10.00
C GLN A 99 6.15 8.55 -10.22
N LYS A 100 5.74 7.28 -10.23
CA LYS A 100 4.31 6.92 -10.22
C LYS A 100 3.89 6.53 -8.81
N GLY A 101 2.74 7.06 -8.38
CA GLY A 101 2.16 6.68 -7.10
C GLY A 101 1.51 5.30 -7.21
N CYS A 102 1.71 4.48 -6.19
CA CYS A 102 1.13 3.14 -6.10
C CYS A 102 1.00 2.72 -4.64
N VAL A 103 0.28 1.62 -4.41
CA VAL A 103 0.12 0.99 -3.10
C VAL A 103 0.85 -0.35 -3.11
N ILE A 104 1.81 -0.50 -2.20
CA ILE A 104 2.46 -1.75 -1.86
C ILE A 104 1.79 -2.28 -0.60
N TRP A 105 0.92 -3.27 -0.76
CA TRP A 105 0.11 -3.83 0.31
C TRP A 105 0.77 -5.08 0.88
N VAL A 106 1.45 -4.94 2.02
CA VAL A 106 2.14 -6.03 2.71
C VAL A 106 1.19 -6.70 3.70
N THR A 107 0.92 -7.99 3.48
CA THR A 107 0.01 -8.82 4.28
C THR A 107 0.70 -10.08 4.83
N GLY A 108 0.21 -10.62 5.95
CA GLY A 108 0.73 -11.83 6.58
C GLY A 108 0.67 -11.81 8.11
N LEU A 109 1.03 -12.93 8.74
CA LEU A 109 0.90 -13.15 10.19
C LEU A 109 1.68 -12.15 11.06
N SER A 110 1.26 -11.93 12.31
CA SER A 110 2.10 -11.23 13.28
C SER A 110 3.48 -11.89 13.39
N GLY A 111 4.57 -11.12 13.54
CA GLY A 111 5.93 -11.70 13.57
C GLY A 111 6.51 -12.19 12.22
N SER A 112 5.76 -12.11 11.12
CA SER A 112 6.25 -12.50 9.78
C SER A 112 7.29 -11.53 9.18
N GLY A 113 7.47 -10.34 9.76
CA GLY A 113 8.45 -9.35 9.32
C GLY A 113 7.92 -8.23 8.43
N LYS A 114 6.59 -8.02 8.36
CA LYS A 114 5.95 -6.95 7.55
C LYS A 114 6.57 -5.56 7.79
N SER A 115 6.62 -5.11 9.04
CA SER A 115 7.15 -3.78 9.38
C SER A 115 8.66 -3.68 9.09
N THR A 116 9.41 -4.76 9.27
CA THR A 116 10.84 -4.84 8.90
C THR A 116 11.03 -4.65 7.40
N LEU A 117 10.26 -5.38 6.58
CA LEU A 117 10.27 -5.23 5.12
C LEU A 117 9.87 -3.81 4.71
N ALA A 118 8.79 -3.26 5.29
CA ALA A 118 8.31 -1.93 4.97
C ALA A 118 9.36 -0.85 5.27
N CYS A 119 10.03 -0.92 6.41
CA CYS A 119 11.10 0.01 6.78
C CYS A 119 12.30 -0.10 5.82
N ALA A 120 12.76 -1.32 5.52
CA ALA A 120 13.89 -1.54 4.61
C ALA A 120 13.56 -1.06 3.19
N LEU A 121 12.36 -1.36 2.69
CA LEU A 121 11.89 -0.91 1.38
C LEU A 121 11.81 0.62 1.30
N ASN A 122 11.24 1.26 2.33
CA ASN A 122 11.17 2.71 2.42
C ASN A 122 12.57 3.35 2.39
N GLN A 123 13.52 2.79 3.13
CA GLN A 123 14.91 3.27 3.13
C GLN A 123 15.57 3.13 1.76
N MET A 124 15.41 1.98 1.09
CA MET A 124 15.96 1.77 -0.26
C MET A 124 15.36 2.72 -1.31
N LEU A 125 14.04 2.96 -1.25
CA LEU A 125 13.37 3.88 -2.17
C LEU A 125 13.80 5.33 -1.93
N TYR A 126 13.92 5.73 -0.66
CA TYR A 126 14.46 7.04 -0.28
C TYR A 126 15.88 7.26 -0.85
N GLN A 127 16.76 6.27 -0.71
CA GLN A 127 18.12 6.34 -1.28
C GLN A 127 18.13 6.46 -2.81
N LYS A 128 17.06 6.01 -3.49
CA LYS A 128 16.86 6.16 -4.94
C LYS A 128 16.14 7.47 -5.31
N GLY A 129 15.97 8.39 -4.37
CA GLY A 129 15.28 9.65 -4.58
C GLY A 129 13.77 9.52 -4.77
N LYS A 130 13.16 8.42 -4.30
CA LYS A 130 11.72 8.18 -4.44
C LYS A 130 11.00 8.48 -3.12
N LEU A 131 9.91 9.23 -3.21
CA LEU A 131 9.08 9.62 -2.07
C LEU A 131 8.10 8.50 -1.71
N CYS A 132 8.21 8.04 -0.47
CA CYS A 132 7.42 6.94 0.06
C CYS A 132 6.86 7.28 1.45
N TYR A 133 5.79 6.58 1.84
CA TYR A 133 5.23 6.69 3.18
C TYR A 133 4.69 5.35 3.66
N ILE A 134 4.91 5.02 4.93
CA ILE A 134 4.47 3.76 5.53
C ILE A 134 3.18 3.98 6.34
N LEU A 135 2.15 3.19 6.03
CA LEU A 135 0.96 3.03 6.87
C LEU A 135 1.05 1.70 7.62
N ASP A 136 1.61 1.74 8.84
CA ASP A 136 1.72 0.55 9.70
C ASP A 136 0.46 0.38 10.56
N GLY A 137 0.00 -0.87 10.67
CA GLY A 137 -1.24 -1.24 11.36
C GLY A 137 -1.30 -0.82 12.84
N ASP A 138 -0.17 -0.77 13.56
CA ASP A 138 -0.15 -0.28 14.94
C ASP A 138 -0.13 1.25 14.97
N ASN A 139 0.68 1.89 14.11
CA ASN A 139 0.79 3.35 14.07
C ASN A 139 -0.55 4.03 13.75
N VAL A 140 -1.30 3.51 12.78
CA VAL A 140 -2.62 4.09 12.43
C VAL A 140 -3.64 3.97 13.55
N ARG A 141 -3.52 2.95 14.42
CA ARG A 141 -4.37 2.74 15.60
C ARG A 141 -4.08 3.70 16.74
N HIS A 142 -2.93 4.38 16.74
CA HIS A 142 -2.68 5.48 17.68
C HIS A 142 -3.34 6.80 17.27
N GLY A 143 -3.86 6.90 16.03
CA GLY A 143 -4.39 8.13 15.45
C GLY A 143 -5.75 7.96 14.79
N LEU A 144 -5.74 7.72 13.48
CA LEU A 144 -6.92 7.62 12.61
C LEU A 144 -7.90 6.52 13.04
N ASN A 145 -7.37 5.40 13.53
CA ASN A 145 -8.14 4.20 13.84
C ASN A 145 -8.16 3.91 15.35
N ARG A 146 -8.01 4.94 16.19
CA ARG A 146 -7.98 4.81 17.66
C ARG A 146 -9.30 4.35 18.28
N ASP A 147 -10.39 4.56 17.57
CA ASP A 147 -11.76 4.19 17.95
C ASP A 147 -12.06 2.70 17.70
N LEU A 148 -11.21 1.99 16.94
CA LEU A 148 -11.44 0.62 16.51
C LEU A 148 -10.79 -0.39 17.45
N SER A 149 -11.53 -1.41 17.86
CA SER A 149 -11.01 -2.55 18.61
C SER A 149 -10.39 -3.62 17.67
N PHE A 150 -10.31 -4.87 18.16
CA PHE A 150 -9.77 -6.03 17.42
C PHE A 150 -10.85 -7.06 17.05
N LYS A 151 -12.14 -6.71 17.17
CA LYS A 151 -13.24 -7.53 16.64
C LYS A 151 -13.20 -7.62 15.12
N ALA A 152 -13.92 -8.58 14.53
CA ALA A 152 -13.89 -8.83 13.09
C ALA A 152 -14.36 -7.61 12.29
N GLU A 153 -15.46 -6.98 12.69
CA GLU A 153 -16.02 -5.77 12.09
C GLU A 153 -15.07 -4.58 12.17
N ASP A 154 -14.41 -4.38 13.32
CA ASP A 154 -13.44 -3.31 13.52
C ASP A 154 -12.14 -3.55 12.73
N ARG A 155 -11.77 -4.81 12.51
CA ARG A 155 -10.66 -5.17 11.63
C ARG A 155 -10.99 -4.85 10.17
N ALA A 156 -12.20 -5.19 9.71
CA ALA A 156 -12.65 -4.87 8.37
C ALA A 156 -12.67 -3.34 8.14
N GLU A 157 -13.22 -2.58 9.09
CA GLU A 157 -13.23 -1.11 9.03
C GLU A 157 -11.82 -0.51 9.07
N ASN A 158 -10.92 -1.08 9.89
CA ASN A 158 -9.51 -0.68 9.91
C ASN A 158 -8.85 -0.86 8.54
N ILE A 159 -9.08 -2.00 7.87
CA ILE A 159 -8.57 -2.24 6.52
C ILE A 159 -9.19 -1.28 5.51
N ARG A 160 -10.51 -1.06 5.57
CA ARG A 160 -11.22 -0.13 4.67
C ARG A 160 -10.67 1.30 4.77
N ARG A 161 -10.51 1.84 5.99
CA ARG A 161 -9.94 3.18 6.22
C ARG A 161 -8.53 3.30 5.67
N VAL A 162 -7.69 2.30 5.93
CA VAL A 162 -6.30 2.30 5.44
C VAL A 162 -6.25 2.17 3.92
N GLY A 163 -7.15 1.40 3.30
CA GLY A 163 -7.29 1.31 1.85
C GLY A 163 -7.59 2.66 1.20
N GLU A 164 -8.54 3.41 1.74
CA GLU A 164 -8.87 4.76 1.25
C GLU A 164 -7.72 5.75 1.44
N VAL A 165 -7.03 5.72 2.58
CA VAL A 165 -5.86 6.58 2.81
C VAL A 165 -4.72 6.21 1.86
N ALA A 166 -4.45 4.92 1.64
CA ALA A 166 -3.43 4.46 0.72
C ALA A 166 -3.73 4.90 -0.72
N LYS A 167 -5.00 4.88 -1.13
CA LYS A 167 -5.47 5.44 -2.41
C LYS A 167 -5.16 6.93 -2.52
N LEU A 168 -5.41 7.73 -1.47
CA LEU A 168 -5.07 9.16 -1.47
C LEU A 168 -3.56 9.40 -1.63
N PHE A 169 -2.71 8.61 -0.98
CA PHE A 169 -1.26 8.70 -1.16
C PHE A 169 -0.84 8.34 -2.60
N ALA A 170 -1.38 7.26 -3.17
CA ALA A 170 -1.09 6.89 -4.54
C ALA A 170 -1.57 7.95 -5.55
N ASP A 171 -2.73 8.58 -5.32
CA ASP A 171 -3.23 9.69 -6.12
C ASP A 171 -2.35 10.95 -5.99
N ALA A 172 -1.73 11.16 -4.82
CA ALA A 172 -0.72 12.20 -4.62
C ALA A 172 0.62 11.91 -5.33
N GLY A 173 0.78 10.76 -5.98
CA GLY A 173 2.02 10.34 -6.63
C GLY A 173 3.01 9.65 -5.70
N ILE A 174 2.64 9.38 -4.45
CA ILE A 174 3.51 8.75 -3.43
C ILE A 174 3.45 7.24 -3.54
N ILE A 175 4.58 6.56 -3.31
CA ILE A 175 4.61 5.10 -3.12
C ILE A 175 4.19 4.80 -1.68
N CYS A 176 2.94 4.40 -1.50
CA CYS A 176 2.37 4.09 -0.19
C CYS A 176 2.64 2.62 0.17
N ILE A 177 3.29 2.37 1.31
CA ILE A 177 3.56 1.02 1.82
C ILE A 177 2.61 0.75 2.99
N ALA A 178 1.57 -0.04 2.75
CA ALA A 178 0.62 -0.44 3.78
C ALA A 178 1.08 -1.76 4.41
N SER A 179 1.43 -1.76 5.71
CA SER A 179 1.94 -2.92 6.45
C SER A 179 0.93 -3.34 7.52
N LEU A 180 0.05 -4.28 7.18
CA LEU A 180 -1.05 -4.73 8.04
C LEU A 180 -1.20 -6.25 8.01
N ILE A 181 -1.73 -6.83 9.08
CA ILE A 181 -2.05 -8.27 9.07
C ILE A 181 -3.05 -8.58 7.94
N SER A 182 -4.13 -7.79 7.84
CA SER A 182 -5.13 -7.84 6.76
C SER A 182 -5.56 -9.28 6.37
N PRO A 183 -6.04 -10.10 7.32
CA PRO A 183 -6.15 -11.55 7.15
C PRO A 183 -7.21 -11.95 6.11
N TYR A 184 -8.29 -11.17 5.99
CA TYR A 184 -9.41 -11.48 5.12
C TYR A 184 -9.14 -11.07 3.68
N ARG A 185 -9.19 -12.04 2.76
CA ARG A 185 -9.01 -11.80 1.32
C ARG A 185 -10.04 -10.80 0.78
N THR A 186 -11.29 -10.88 1.23
CA THR A 186 -12.38 -9.97 0.82
C THR A 186 -12.02 -8.50 1.05
N ASP A 187 -11.39 -8.19 2.19
CA ASP A 187 -11.04 -6.82 2.54
C ASP A 187 -9.84 -6.32 1.71
N ARG A 188 -8.88 -7.21 1.45
CA ARG A 188 -7.74 -6.90 0.56
C ARG A 188 -8.20 -6.70 -0.88
N ASP A 189 -9.13 -7.50 -1.37
CA ASP A 189 -9.72 -7.37 -2.70
C ASP A 189 -10.55 -6.08 -2.81
N ALA A 190 -11.28 -5.69 -1.76
CA ALA A 190 -11.96 -4.42 -1.70
C ALA A 190 -10.98 -3.24 -1.84
N CYS A 191 -9.86 -3.26 -1.10
CA CYS A 191 -8.80 -2.26 -1.22
C CYS A 191 -8.18 -2.23 -2.62
N ARG A 192 -7.90 -3.41 -3.21
CA ARG A 192 -7.37 -3.53 -4.58
C ARG A 192 -8.32 -2.88 -5.60
N ASN A 193 -9.62 -3.05 -5.44
CA ASN A 193 -10.63 -2.50 -6.35
C ASN A 193 -10.81 -0.97 -6.22
N LEU A 194 -10.25 -0.33 -5.18
CA LEU A 194 -10.26 1.14 -5.06
C LEU A 194 -9.28 1.83 -6.01
N LEU A 195 -8.31 1.08 -6.57
CA LEU A 195 -7.21 1.61 -7.38
C LEU A 195 -7.30 1.15 -8.85
N PRO A 196 -6.73 1.94 -9.79
CA PRO A 196 -6.55 1.50 -11.17
C PRO A 196 -5.73 0.20 -11.25
N GLU A 197 -5.93 -0.55 -12.34
CA GLU A 197 -5.14 -1.75 -12.59
C GLU A 197 -3.63 -1.42 -12.67
N GLY A 198 -2.83 -2.18 -11.93
CA GLY A 198 -1.38 -1.98 -11.83
C GLY A 198 -0.91 -1.08 -10.69
N ASP A 199 -1.81 -0.31 -10.06
CA ASP A 199 -1.45 0.61 -8.96
C ASP A 199 -1.51 -0.06 -7.58
N PHE A 200 -1.94 -1.33 -7.48
CA PHE A 200 -1.99 -2.11 -6.25
C PHE A 200 -1.14 -3.39 -6.34
N VAL A 201 -0.05 -3.42 -5.59
CA VAL A 201 0.91 -4.53 -5.52
C VAL A 201 0.76 -5.22 -4.16
N GLU A 202 0.20 -6.43 -4.15
CA GLU A 202 0.05 -7.22 -2.92
C GLU A 202 1.30 -8.06 -2.68
N VAL A 203 1.89 -7.94 -1.50
CA VAL A 203 3.08 -8.66 -1.07
C VAL A 203 2.72 -9.53 0.12
N PHE A 204 2.79 -10.85 -0.06
CA PHE A 204 2.49 -11.80 0.99
C PHE A 204 3.76 -12.24 1.73
N MET A 205 3.79 -11.96 3.04
CA MET A 205 4.82 -12.48 3.95
C MET A 205 4.49 -13.93 4.31
N ASP A 206 4.88 -14.84 3.41
CA ASP A 206 4.70 -16.30 3.49
C ASP A 206 5.67 -16.90 4.51
N VAL A 207 5.38 -16.70 5.81
CA VAL A 207 6.18 -17.20 6.93
C VAL A 207 5.29 -18.14 7.77
N PRO A 208 5.73 -19.40 8.04
CA PRO A 208 4.95 -20.34 8.84
C PRO A 208 4.60 -19.81 10.23
N LEU A 209 3.45 -20.26 10.76
CA LEU A 209 2.97 -19.85 12.08
C LEU A 209 3.98 -20.20 13.17
N GLU A 210 4.60 -21.37 13.10
CA GLU A 210 5.57 -21.86 14.09
C GLU A 210 6.80 -20.95 14.16
N VAL A 211 7.23 -20.41 13.01
CA VAL A 211 8.34 -19.45 12.93
C VAL A 211 7.91 -18.08 13.50
N CYS A 212 6.68 -17.66 13.24
CA CYS A 212 6.13 -16.42 13.79
C CYS A 212 5.99 -16.49 15.32
N GLU A 213 5.50 -17.63 15.85
CA GLU A 213 5.41 -17.92 17.27
C GLU A 213 6.77 -18.02 17.95
N ALA A 214 7.76 -18.63 17.29
CA ALA A 214 9.12 -18.71 17.82
C ALA A 214 9.77 -17.31 17.94
N ARG A 215 9.47 -16.39 17.01
CA ARG A 215 9.99 -15.01 17.03
C ARG A 215 9.33 -14.16 18.12
N ASP A 216 7.99 -14.22 18.20
CA ASP A 216 7.11 -13.47 19.12
C ASP A 216 7.68 -12.16 19.72
N PRO A 217 8.10 -11.18 18.89
CA PRO A 217 8.87 -10.02 19.36
C PRO A 217 8.06 -9.09 20.28
N LYS A 218 6.73 -9.20 20.23
CA LYS A 218 5.78 -8.41 21.03
C LYS A 218 5.15 -9.22 22.16
N GLY A 219 5.50 -10.51 22.33
CA GLY A 219 4.89 -11.39 23.33
C GLY A 219 3.40 -11.73 23.06
N LEU A 220 2.88 -11.40 21.87
CA LEU A 220 1.46 -11.51 21.57
C LEU A 220 1.03 -12.98 21.42
N TYR A 221 1.87 -13.84 20.85
CA TYR A 221 1.56 -15.27 20.74
C TYR A 221 1.51 -15.92 22.11
N LYS A 222 2.46 -15.62 23.00
CA LYS A 222 2.42 -16.07 24.39
C LYS A 222 1.15 -15.62 25.12
N LEU A 223 0.75 -14.36 24.95
CA LEU A 223 -0.48 -13.83 25.56
C LEU A 223 -1.76 -14.49 24.99
N ALA A 224 -1.80 -14.76 23.68
CA ALA A 224 -2.90 -15.46 23.04
C ALA A 224 -3.02 -16.91 23.52
N ARG A 225 -1.91 -17.65 23.59
CA ARG A 225 -1.86 -19.02 24.14
C ARG A 225 -2.29 -19.08 25.61
N ALA A 226 -2.02 -18.02 26.37
CA ALA A 226 -2.47 -17.87 27.76
C ALA A 226 -3.92 -17.37 27.90
N GLY A 227 -4.67 -17.20 26.80
CA GLY A 227 -6.06 -16.73 26.81
C GLY A 227 -6.24 -15.25 27.17
N LYS A 228 -5.15 -14.46 27.20
CA LYS A 228 -5.17 -13.03 27.60
C LYS A 228 -5.54 -12.09 26.44
N ILE A 229 -5.44 -12.54 25.20
CA ILE A 229 -5.88 -11.79 24.00
C ILE A 229 -7.13 -12.46 23.44
N LYS A 230 -8.26 -11.76 23.48
CA LYS A 230 -9.50 -12.17 22.83
C LYS A 230 -9.50 -11.64 21.40
N GLY A 231 -9.73 -12.53 20.42
CA GLY A 231 -9.81 -12.16 18.99
C GLY A 231 -8.58 -12.51 18.14
N GLY A 232 -7.62 -13.25 18.67
CA GLY A 232 -6.49 -13.82 17.90
C GLY A 232 -5.36 -12.82 17.57
N VAL A 233 -4.20 -13.36 17.24
CA VAL A 233 -2.98 -12.65 16.78
C VAL A 233 -2.76 -12.76 15.27
N GLU A 234 -3.69 -13.43 14.62
CA GLU A 234 -3.77 -13.71 13.18
C GLU A 234 -4.73 -12.75 12.47
#